data_AF-A0AAV3XP24-F1
#
_entry.id   AF-A0AAV3XP24-F1
#
_cell.length_a   1.000
_cell.length_b   1.000
_cell.length_c   1.000
_cell.angle_alpha   90.00
_cell.angle_beta   90.00
_cell.angle_gamma   90.00
#
_symmetry.space_group_name_H-M   'P 1'
#
loop_
_entity.id
_entity.type
_entity.pdbx_description
1 polymer ?
#
loop_
_entity_poly.entity_id
_entity_poly.type
_entity_poly.pdbx_seq_one_letter_code
_entity_poly.pdbx_strand_id
1 'polypeptide(L)' 'MKNLRLDVKLSEYQMCQLAEEAARRGMTKSELIRSLIARLPEPLPQKNLRSPRLY' A
#
# COMPACT_ATOMS: atom_id res chain seq x y z
N MET A 1 -2.60 15.90 -6.74
CA MET A 1 -2.87 14.64 -6.03
C MET A 1 -1.84 14.49 -4.92
N LYS A 2 -2.26 14.22 -3.67
CA LYS A 2 -1.30 14.00 -2.57
C LYS A 2 -0.70 12.62 -2.75
N ASN A 3 0.52 12.55 -3.27
CA ASN A 3 1.28 11.31 -3.41
C ASN A 3 2.00 11.05 -2.07
N LEU A 4 1.42 10.20 -1.22
CA LEU A 4 2.12 9.72 -0.03
C LEU A 4 3.08 8.59 -0.44
N ARG A 5 4.32 8.67 0.03
CA ARG A 5 5.33 7.63 -0.18
C ARG A 5 5.16 6.55 0.89
N LEU A 6 5.09 5.30 0.45
CA LEU A 6 5.09 4.11 1.30
C LEU A 6 6.37 3.32 0.99
N ASP A 7 7.23 3.16 1.99
CA ASP A 7 8.40 2.29 1.89
C ASP A 7 8.10 0.98 2.65
N VAL A 8 8.30 -0.17 1.99
CA VAL A 8 8.00 -1.51 2.54
C VAL A 8 9.28 -2.34 2.54
N LYS A 9 9.60 -2.97 3.68
CA LYS A 9 10.71 -3.94 3.76
C LYS A 9 10.21 -5.30 3.31
N LEU A 10 10.91 -5.89 2.34
CA LEU A 10 10.61 -7.20 1.78
C LEU A 10 11.88 -8.06 1.78
N SER A 11 11.73 -9.36 1.92
CA SER A 11 12.82 -10.29 1.59
C SER A 11 13.02 -10.38 0.07
N GLU A 12 14.17 -10.89 -0.36
CA GLU A 12 14.45 -11.14 -1.78
C GLU A 12 13.39 -12.03 -2.41
N TYR A 13 12.99 -13.09 -1.71
CA TYR A 13 11.94 -14.01 -2.15
C TYR A 13 10.62 -13.29 -2.43
N GLN A 14 10.17 -12.44 -1.51
CA GLN A 14 8.94 -11.65 -1.69
C GLN A 14 9.05 -10.66 -2.85
N MET A 15 10.23 -10.07 -3.04
CA MET A 15 10.50 -9.16 -4.17
C MET A 15 10.44 -9.87 -5.53
N CYS A 16 10.91 -11.13 -5.60
CA CYS A 16 10.80 -11.98 -6.78
C CYS A 16 9.35 -12.37 -7.07
N GLN A 17 8.62 -12.86 -6.07
CA GLN A 17 7.19 -13.17 -6.20
C GLN A 17 6.38 -11.96 -6.69
N LEU A 18 6.66 -10.78 -6.15
CA LEU A 18 6.02 -9.54 -6.59
C LEU A 18 6.34 -9.20 -8.04
N ALA A 19 7.58 -9.45 -8.49
CA ALA A 19 8.00 -9.20 -9.87
C ALA A 19 7.27 -10.13 -10.85
N GLU A 20 7.21 -11.42 -10.54
CA GLU A 20 6.54 -12.43 -11.37
C GLU A 20 5.05 -12.15 -11.50
N GLU A 21 4.37 -11.86 -10.39
CA GLU A 21 2.93 -11.53 -10.42
C GLU A 21 2.65 -10.22 -11.15
N ALA A 22 3.53 -9.22 -11.03
CA ALA A 22 3.41 -7.97 -11.75
C ALA A 22 3.54 -8.20 -13.27
N ALA A 23 4.56 -8.97 -13.68
CA ALA A 23 4.79 -9.33 -15.08
C ALA A 23 3.61 -10.15 -15.66
N ARG A 24 3.12 -11.14 -14.91
CA ARG A 24 1.98 -11.98 -15.32
C ARG A 24 0.71 -11.18 -15.59
N ARG A 25 0.51 -10.06 -14.87
CA ARG A 25 -0.66 -9.18 -15.00
C ARG A 25 -0.42 -7.99 -15.94
N GLY A 26 0.78 -7.85 -16.51
CA GLY A 26 1.15 -6.68 -17.33
C GLY A 26 1.16 -5.37 -16.53
N MET A 27 1.47 -5.42 -15.24
CA MET A 27 1.50 -4.28 -14.32
C MET A 27 2.92 -4.03 -13.81
N THR A 28 3.21 -2.80 -13.38
CA THR A 28 4.40 -2.54 -12.57
C THR A 28 4.19 -3.01 -11.13
N LYS A 29 5.28 -3.26 -10.38
CA LYS A 29 5.22 -3.66 -8.96
C LYS A 29 4.39 -2.67 -8.12
N SER A 30 4.58 -1.37 -8.35
CA SER A 30 3.85 -0.30 -7.65
C SER A 30 2.37 -0.24 -8.04
N GLU A 31 2.01 -0.56 -9.27
CA GLU A 31 0.60 -0.68 -9.69
C GLU A 31 -0.06 -1.90 -9.08
N LEU A 32 0.63 -3.04 -9.04
CA LEU A 32 0.12 -4.23 -8.38
C LEU A 32 -0.15 -3.97 -6.89
N ILE A 33 0.81 -3.36 -6.17
CA ILE A 33 0.62 -2.99 -4.76
C ILE A 33 -0.58 -2.04 -4.61
N ARG A 34 -0.70 -1.01 -5.46
CA ARG A 34 -1.86 -0.10 -5.43
C ARG A 34 -3.18 -0.81 -5.72
N SER A 35 -3.21 -1.75 -6.66
CA SER A 35 -4.39 -2.56 -6.97
C SER A 35 -4.79 -3.47 -5.81
N LEU A 36 -3.82 -4.03 -5.09
CA LEU A 36 -4.08 -4.81 -3.87
C LEU A 36 -4.64 -3.92 -2.76
N ILE A 37 -4.05 -2.75 -2.53
CA ILE A 37 -4.53 -1.78 -1.54
C ILE A 37 -5.96 -1.32 -1.87
N ALA A 38 -6.29 -1.11 -3.15
CA ALA A 38 -7.61 -0.69 -3.58
C ALA A 38 -8.73 -1.73 -3.32
N ARG A 39 -8.37 -2.99 -3.03
CA ARG A 39 -9.33 -4.06 -2.65
C ARG A 39 -9.59 -4.10 -1.15
N LEU A 40 -8.82 -3.37 -0.34
CA LEU A 40 -9.07 -3.26 1.09
C LEU A 40 -10.39 -2.49 1.32
N PRO A 41 -11.12 -2.80 2.40
CA PRO A 41 -12.36 -2.08 2.72
C PRO A 41 -12.10 -0.59 2.92
N GLU A 42 -13.14 0.22 2.75
CA GLU A 42 -13.05 1.65 3.01
C GLU A 42 -12.53 1.90 4.43
N PRO A 43 -11.60 2.85 4.60
CA PRO A 43 -11.09 3.17 5.92
C PRO A 43 -12.25 3.68 6.78
N LEU A 44 -12.35 3.16 8.02
CA LEU A 44 -13.25 3.74 9.00
C LEU A 44 -12.95 5.25 9.11
N PRO A 45 -13.97 6.12 9.16
CA PRO A 45 -13.76 7.55 9.25
C PRO A 45 -12.87 7.84 10.45
N GLN A 46 -11.66 8.35 10.21
CA GLN A 46 -10.70 8.71 11.24
C GLN A 46 -11.23 9.93 12.01
N LYS A 47 -12.20 9.73 12.92
CA LYS A 47 -12.62 10.81 13.83
C LYS A 47 -11.61 11.09 14.93
N ASN A 48 -10.66 10.19 15.24
CA ASN A 48 -9.92 10.27 16.51
C ASN A 48 -8.41 9.96 16.44
N LEU A 49 -7.69 10.35 15.39
CA LEU A 49 -6.20 10.26 15.39
C LEU A 49 -5.49 11.61 15.51
N ARG A 50 -6.25 12.69 15.72
CA ARG A 50 -5.73 14.01 16.10
C ARG A 50 -6.54 14.60 17.25
N SER A 51 -6.49 13.96 18.42
CA SER A 51 -6.73 14.71 19.65
C SER A 51 -5.33 15.06 20.19
N PRO A 52 -4.85 16.31 20.01
CA PRO A 52 -3.76 16.79 20.83
C PRO A 52 -4.22 16.68 22.28
N ARG A 53 -3.36 16.13 23.15
CA ARG A 53 -3.55 16.26 24.60
C ARG A 53 -3.84 17.72 24.90
N LEU A 54 -5.02 18.01 25.42
CA LEU A 54 -5.30 19.24 26.15
C LEU A 54 -6.02 18.86 27.43
N TYR A 55 -5.30 19.16 28.52
CA TYR A 55 -5.60 19.08 29.95
C TYR A 55 -5.59 17.68 30.57
#